data_AF-A0A920H3P2-F1
#
_entry.id   AF-A0A920H3P2-F1
#
_cell.length_a   1.000
_cell.length_b   1.000
_cell.length_c   1.000
_cell.angle_alpha   90.00
_cell.angle_beta   90.00
_cell.angle_gamma   90.00
#
_symmetry.space_group_name_H-M   'P 1'
#
loop_
_entity.id
_entity.type
_entity.pdbx_description
1 polymer ?
#
loop_
_entity_poly.entity_id
_entity_poly.type
_entity_poly.pdbx_seq_one_letter_code
_entity_poly.pdbx_strand_id
1 'polypeptide(L)'
;MTKSNLNIDYSGSGKLISFGISSSNSYTINLIDKNNDFIIYYLSKEILKLSDINLTGYHNLKNVAFVLCSIIALGLDVNKAAKIISKFKPLPHRMEYFYKNNNFHFINDSKSTNIESTLAALRSFESPIVLILGGRSKTDNFSDILNFIKEKDIKLIVYGDAGKHFENYNESYTNFTIIKI
;
A
#
# COMPACT_ATOMS: atom_id res chain seq x y z
N MET A 1 -0.56 18.03 -0.89
CA MET A 1 0.53 17.89 0.10
C MET A 1 1.85 17.74 -0.64
N THR A 2 2.73 18.71 -0.43
CA THR A 2 4.07 18.82 -1.01
C THR A 2 4.93 17.63 -0.61
N LYS A 3 5.62 17.03 -1.59
CA LYS A 3 6.64 16.00 -1.37
C LYS A 3 7.69 16.56 -0.41
N SER A 4 7.68 16.12 0.85
CA SER A 4 8.78 16.35 1.77
C SER A 4 9.99 15.59 1.22
N ASN A 5 10.90 16.30 0.58
CA ASN A 5 12.23 15.77 0.30
C ASN A 5 12.85 15.47 1.67
N LEU A 6 13.01 14.18 1.99
CA LEU A 6 13.85 13.75 3.09
C LEU A 6 15.29 14.14 2.71
N ASN A 7 15.75 15.29 3.18
CA ASN A 7 17.16 15.65 3.15
C ASN A 7 17.85 14.86 4.27
N ILE A 8 18.25 13.64 3.94
CA ILE A 8 19.11 12.83 4.80
C ILE A 8 20.54 13.30 4.55
N ASP A 9 21.11 14.00 5.52
CA ASP A 9 22.49 14.47 5.47
C ASP A 9 23.43 13.28 5.70
N TYR A 10 24.07 12.79 4.64
CA TYR A 10 25.03 11.68 4.71
C TYR A 10 26.46 12.24 4.75
N SER A 11 27.08 12.22 5.93
CA SER A 11 28.51 12.54 6.13
C SER A 11 29.44 11.32 6.02
N GLY A 12 28.94 10.17 5.57
CA GLY A 12 29.69 8.92 5.46
C GLY A 12 30.18 8.61 4.03
N SER A 13 31.29 7.87 3.91
CA SER A 13 31.87 7.41 2.63
C SER A 13 31.08 6.27 1.94
N GLY A 14 29.81 6.12 2.28
CA GLY A 14 28.94 5.06 1.79
C GLY A 14 28.39 5.35 0.40
N LYS A 15 28.02 4.29 -0.31
CA LYS A 15 27.38 4.39 -1.62
C LYS A 15 25.86 4.56 -1.43
N LEU A 16 25.32 5.69 -1.89
CA LEU A 16 23.88 5.93 -1.86
C LEU A 16 23.17 5.04 -2.88
N ILE A 17 22.22 4.23 -2.41
CA ILE A 17 21.29 3.46 -3.23
C ILE A 17 19.90 4.07 -3.01
N SER A 18 19.27 4.52 -4.08
CA SER A 18 17.95 5.17 -4.04
C SER A 18 16.93 4.43 -4.89
N PHE A 19 15.65 4.67 -4.63
CA PHE A 19 14.54 4.23 -5.50
C PHE A 19 13.55 5.38 -5.68
N GLY A 20 12.99 5.52 -6.88
CA GLY A 20 12.05 6.60 -7.17
C GLY A 20 11.63 6.69 -8.64
N ILE A 21 10.70 7.62 -8.90
CA ILE A 21 10.29 7.99 -10.26
C ILE A 21 11.27 9.07 -10.73
N SER A 22 12.16 8.70 -11.66
CA SER A 22 13.20 9.54 -12.24
C SER A 22 14.32 9.96 -11.28
N SER A 23 15.39 9.17 -11.20
CA SER A 23 16.67 9.70 -10.71
C SER A 23 17.86 9.22 -11.53
N SER A 24 18.84 10.10 -11.62
CA SER A 24 19.96 10.09 -12.56
C SER A 24 21.22 9.41 -12.03
N ASN A 25 21.14 8.63 -10.95
CA ASN A 25 22.31 7.93 -10.40
C ASN A 25 22.40 6.48 -10.89
N SER A 26 23.63 6.00 -11.07
CA SER A 26 23.92 4.66 -11.62
C SER A 26 23.35 3.52 -10.76
N TYR A 27 23.11 3.75 -9.47
CA TYR A 27 22.63 2.74 -8.52
C TYR A 27 21.19 2.99 -8.05
N THR A 28 20.40 3.63 -8.89
CA THR A 28 18.99 3.83 -8.60
C THR A 28 18.15 2.76 -9.25
N ILE A 29 17.20 2.26 -8.47
CA ILE A 29 16.01 1.63 -8.99
C ILE A 29 15.03 2.68 -9.49
N ASN A 30 14.91 2.77 -10.82
CA ASN A 30 14.00 3.71 -11.46
C ASN A 30 12.66 3.04 -11.75
N LEU A 31 11.58 3.68 -11.29
CA LEU A 31 10.20 3.32 -11.60
C LEU A 31 9.73 4.20 -12.77
N ILE A 32 9.51 3.59 -13.93
CA ILE A 32 9.05 4.30 -15.13
C ILE A 32 7.67 3.78 -15.52
N ASP A 33 6.71 4.68 -15.63
CA ASP A 33 5.42 4.41 -16.26
C ASP A 33 5.62 4.38 -17.78
N LYS A 34 5.41 3.21 -18.39
CA LYS A 34 5.42 3.02 -19.84
C LYS A 34 4.19 2.22 -20.23
N ASN A 35 3.37 2.77 -21.11
CA ASN A 35 2.25 2.05 -21.74
C ASN A 35 1.33 1.32 -20.73
N ASN A 36 0.88 2.02 -19.68
CA ASN A 36 0.03 1.46 -18.61
C ASN A 36 0.71 0.41 -17.70
N ASP A 37 2.03 0.30 -17.73
CA ASP A 37 2.79 -0.60 -16.87
C ASP A 37 3.95 0.12 -16.18
N PHE A 38 4.32 -0.34 -14.99
CA PHE A 38 5.46 0.19 -14.26
C PHE A 38 6.66 -0.73 -14.43
N ILE A 39 7.76 -0.16 -14.93
CA ILE A 39 8.99 -0.90 -15.20
C ILE A 39 10.09 -0.46 -14.25
N ILE A 40 10.78 -1.44 -13.67
CA ILE A 40 11.91 -1.28 -12.77
C ILE A 40 13.21 -1.41 -13.57
N TYR A 41 14.03 -0.35 -13.55
CA TYR A 41 15.36 -0.35 -14.16
C TYR A 41 16.47 -0.30 -13.10
N TYR A 42 17.56 -1.03 -13.35
CA TYR A 42 18.81 -0.95 -12.60
C TYR A 42 20.00 -0.89 -13.57
N LEU A 43 20.92 0.07 -13.40
CA LEU A 43 22.04 0.32 -14.33
C LEU A 43 21.57 0.41 -15.81
N SER A 44 20.46 1.11 -16.04
CA SER A 44 19.80 1.25 -17.36
C SER A 44 19.32 -0.06 -18.00
N LYS A 45 19.32 -1.17 -17.27
CA LYS A 45 18.74 -2.44 -17.70
C LYS A 45 17.38 -2.65 -17.04
N GLU A 46 16.43 -3.10 -17.84
CA GLU A 46 15.13 -3.54 -17.34
C GLU A 46 15.33 -4.82 -16.52
N ILE A 47 14.82 -4.83 -15.29
CA ILE A 47 14.96 -5.98 -14.38
C ILE A 47 13.63 -6.60 -13.98
N LEU A 48 12.53 -5.83 -13.97
CA LEU A 48 11.22 -6.33 -13.55
C LEU A 48 10.10 -5.41 -14.06
N LYS A 49 9.03 -5.97 -14.60
CA LYS A 49 7.78 -5.25 -14.87
C LYS A 49 6.76 -5.52 -13.76
N LEU A 50 5.88 -4.56 -13.50
CA LEU A 50 4.79 -4.75 -12.55
C LEU A 50 3.79 -5.79 -13.08
N SER A 51 3.57 -5.84 -14.40
CA SER A 51 2.78 -6.91 -15.03
C SER A 51 3.35 -8.33 -14.80
N ASP A 52 4.64 -8.46 -14.46
CA ASP A 52 5.31 -9.75 -14.20
C ASP A 52 5.24 -10.19 -12.73
N ILE A 53 4.65 -9.38 -11.83
CA ILE A 53 4.53 -9.73 -10.41
C ILE A 53 3.08 -9.96 -10.00
N ASN A 54 2.86 -10.95 -9.14
CA ASN A 54 1.54 -11.23 -8.56
C ASN A 54 1.18 -10.26 -7.42
N LEU A 55 1.73 -9.03 -7.42
CA LEU A 55 1.48 -8.02 -6.40
C LEU A 55 0.75 -6.83 -7.03
N THR A 56 -0.42 -6.50 -6.51
CA THR A 56 -1.24 -5.39 -7.00
C THR A 56 -1.03 -4.11 -6.17
N GLY A 57 -1.17 -2.95 -6.81
CA GLY A 57 -1.16 -1.65 -6.13
C GLY A 57 0.21 -0.97 -6.01
N TYR A 58 0.21 0.37 -6.10
CA TYR A 58 1.41 1.22 -6.12
C TYR A 58 2.29 1.10 -4.87
N HIS A 59 1.72 0.77 -3.71
CA HIS A 59 2.47 0.56 -2.48
C HIS A 59 3.37 -0.69 -2.56
N ASN A 60 2.92 -1.75 -3.25
CA ASN A 60 3.74 -2.94 -3.44
C ASN A 60 4.92 -2.69 -4.38
N LEU A 61 4.77 -1.78 -5.35
CA LEU A 61 5.87 -1.34 -6.18
C LEU A 61 6.99 -0.70 -5.34
N LYS A 62 6.63 0.14 -4.36
CA LYS A 62 7.59 0.71 -3.41
C LYS A 62 8.27 -0.37 -2.56
N ASN A 63 7.52 -1.36 -2.10
CA ASN A 63 8.08 -2.48 -1.33
C ASN A 63 9.08 -3.30 -2.16
N VAL A 64 8.73 -3.61 -3.41
CA VAL A 64 9.62 -4.32 -4.34
C VAL A 64 10.88 -3.50 -4.62
N ALA A 65 10.74 -2.21 -4.89
CA ALA A 65 11.89 -1.32 -5.09
C ALA A 65 12.80 -1.27 -3.86
N PHE A 66 12.23 -1.16 -2.65
CA PHE A 66 12.99 -1.18 -1.40
C PHE A 66 13.76 -2.50 -1.18
N VAL A 67 13.11 -3.64 -1.44
CA VAL A 67 13.76 -4.96 -1.35
C VAL A 67 14.91 -5.07 -2.33
N LEU A 68 14.71 -4.70 -3.59
CA LEU A 68 15.75 -4.74 -4.61
C LEU A 68 16.93 -3.81 -4.26
N CYS A 69 16.67 -2.61 -3.69
CA CYS A 69 17.73 -1.74 -3.17
C CYS A 69 18.54 -2.42 -2.05
N SER A 70 17.86 -3.14 -1.15
CA SER A 70 18.52 -3.88 -0.07
C SER A 70 19.38 -5.02 -0.60
N ILE A 71 18.91 -5.75 -1.63
CA ILE A 71 19.69 -6.78 -2.33
C ILE A 71 20.96 -6.19 -2.95
N ILE A 72 20.86 -5.03 -3.61
CA ILE A 72 22.03 -4.32 -4.17
C ILE A 72 23.00 -3.90 -3.06
N ALA A 73 22.49 -3.36 -1.95
CA ALA A 73 23.30 -2.91 -0.81
C ALA A 73 24.09 -4.06 -0.17
N LEU A 74 23.51 -5.26 -0.17
CA LEU A 74 24.14 -6.48 0.34
C LEU A 74 25.10 -7.14 -0.68
N GLY A 75 25.27 -6.57 -1.88
CA GLY A 75 26.12 -7.14 -2.93
C GLY A 75 25.56 -8.42 -3.56
N LEU A 76 24.25 -8.64 -3.46
CA LEU A 76 23.56 -9.83 -3.98
C LEU A 76 23.08 -9.62 -5.42
N ASP A 77 22.83 -10.72 -6.14
CA ASP A 77 22.36 -10.67 -7.53
C ASP A 77 20.90 -10.19 -7.63
N VAL A 78 20.74 -8.93 -8.03
CA VAL A 78 19.44 -8.27 -8.22
C VAL A 78 18.59 -8.91 -9.32
N ASN A 79 19.19 -9.49 -10.37
CA ASN A 79 18.45 -10.15 -11.45
C ASN A 79 17.85 -11.47 -10.94
N LYS A 80 18.61 -12.21 -10.12
CA LYS A 80 18.11 -13.41 -9.44
C LYS A 80 17.00 -13.05 -8.45
N ALA A 81 17.15 -11.96 -7.70
CA ALA A 81 16.09 -11.49 -6.80
C ALA A 81 14.82 -11.10 -7.55
N ALA A 82 14.92 -10.37 -8.67
CA ALA A 82 13.77 -10.00 -9.50
C ALA A 82 13.00 -11.24 -10.00
N LYS A 83 13.69 -12.29 -10.46
CA LYS A 83 13.08 -13.57 -10.85
C LYS A 83 12.40 -14.32 -9.71
N ILE A 84 12.84 -14.13 -8.47
CA ILE A 84 12.20 -14.71 -7.28
C ILE A 84 10.96 -13.89 -6.91
N ILE A 85 11.06 -12.57 -6.96
CA ILE A 85 9.96 -11.64 -6.69
C ILE A 85 8.80 -11.84 -7.67
N SER A 86 9.06 -12.10 -8.95
CA SER A 86 7.98 -12.41 -9.91
C SER A 86 7.19 -13.68 -9.57
N LYS A 87 7.80 -14.60 -8.81
CA LYS A 87 7.14 -15.82 -8.31
C LYS A 87 6.54 -15.65 -6.91
N PHE A 88 6.76 -14.50 -6.26
CA PHE A 88 6.22 -14.24 -4.93
C PHE A 88 4.70 -14.22 -4.99
N LYS A 89 4.06 -15.03 -4.14
CA LYS A 89 2.62 -14.99 -3.96
C LYS A 89 2.30 -14.04 -2.80
N PRO A 90 1.28 -13.17 -2.94
CA PRO A 90 0.79 -12.38 -1.82
C PRO A 90 0.55 -13.26 -0.60
N LEU A 91 0.81 -12.69 0.58
CA LEU A 91 0.47 -13.35 1.83
C LEU A 91 -1.06 -13.50 1.92
N PRO A 92 -1.57 -14.62 2.47
CA PRO A 92 -2.98 -14.75 2.79
C PRO A 92 -3.49 -13.55 3.61
N HIS A 93 -4.76 -13.19 3.41
CA HIS A 93 -5.44 -12.09 4.10
C HIS A 93 -4.92 -10.66 3.79
N ARG A 94 -4.28 -10.47 2.63
CA ARG A 94 -4.02 -9.15 2.05
C ARG A 94 -4.82 -8.99 0.78
N MET A 95 -5.90 -8.20 0.84
CA MET A 95 -6.85 -8.00 -0.27
C MET A 95 -7.32 -9.31 -0.92
N GLU A 96 -7.59 -10.33 -0.11
CA GLU A 96 -7.93 -11.68 -0.58
C GLU A 96 -9.43 -11.79 -0.89
N TYR A 97 -9.78 -12.06 -2.15
CA TYR A 97 -11.17 -12.38 -2.51
C TYR A 97 -11.51 -13.78 -2.01
N PHE A 98 -12.41 -13.87 -1.02
CA PHE A 98 -12.90 -15.16 -0.52
C PHE A 98 -14.32 -15.49 -1.02
N TYR A 99 -15.03 -14.49 -1.56
CA TYR A 99 -16.30 -14.71 -2.26
C TYR A 99 -16.49 -13.64 -3.35
N LYS A 100 -16.98 -14.06 -4.51
CA LYS A 100 -17.28 -13.16 -5.63
C LYS A 100 -18.48 -13.70 -6.43
N ASN A 101 -19.49 -12.86 -6.61
CA ASN A 101 -20.53 -13.04 -7.62
C ASN A 101 -20.77 -11.73 -8.38
N ASN A 102 -21.72 -11.70 -9.32
CA ASN A 102 -21.97 -10.50 -10.14
C ASN A 102 -22.38 -9.25 -9.36
N ASN A 103 -22.84 -9.41 -8.11
CA ASN A 103 -23.39 -8.32 -7.31
C ASN A 103 -22.48 -7.93 -6.13
N PHE A 104 -21.72 -8.88 -5.59
CA PHE A 104 -20.95 -8.71 -4.36
C PHE A 104 -19.58 -9.35 -4.45
N HIS A 105 -18.58 -8.57 -4.03
CA HIS A 105 -17.22 -9.04 -3.79
C HIS A 105 -16.91 -8.94 -2.31
N PHE A 106 -16.45 -10.03 -1.71
CA PHE A 106 -16.00 -10.04 -0.33
C PHE A 106 -14.49 -10.23 -0.29
N ILE A 107 -13.83 -9.27 0.34
CA ILE A 107 -12.39 -9.15 0.38
C ILE A 107 -11.95 -9.21 1.84
N ASN A 108 -11.06 -10.15 2.15
CA ASN A 108 -10.41 -10.25 3.45
C ASN A 108 -9.09 -9.48 3.40
N ASP A 109 -9.04 -8.39 4.17
CA ASP A 109 -7.84 -7.59 4.39
C ASP A 109 -7.51 -7.46 5.89
N SER A 110 -7.71 -8.54 6.66
CA SER A 110 -7.48 -8.55 8.11
C SER A 110 -6.04 -8.24 8.54
N LYS A 111 -5.09 -8.16 7.61
CA LYS A 111 -3.71 -7.70 7.87
C LYS A 111 -3.53 -6.19 7.82
N SER A 112 -4.54 -5.42 7.41
CA SER A 112 -4.58 -3.97 7.57
C SER A 112 -4.82 -3.58 9.03
N THR A 113 -3.76 -3.71 9.83
CA THR A 113 -3.76 -3.44 11.28
C THR A 113 -3.42 -1.99 11.64
N ASN A 114 -3.37 -1.10 10.64
CA ASN A 114 -3.18 0.35 10.80
C ASN A 114 -3.94 1.10 9.70
N ILE A 115 -4.20 2.40 9.94
CA ILE A 115 -5.01 3.27 9.08
C ILE A 115 -4.43 3.38 7.66
N GLU A 116 -3.10 3.54 7.54
CA GLU A 116 -2.44 3.67 6.23
C GLU A 116 -2.64 2.42 5.36
N SER A 117 -2.59 1.24 5.96
CA SER A 117 -2.82 -0.03 5.23
C SER A 117 -4.27 -0.13 4.77
N THR A 118 -5.22 0.21 5.63
CA THR A 118 -6.65 0.26 5.26
C THR A 118 -6.90 1.27 4.14
N LEU A 119 -6.32 2.46 4.20
CA LEU A 119 -6.43 3.47 3.13
C LEU A 119 -5.82 2.99 1.81
N ALA A 120 -4.69 2.29 1.86
CA ALA A 120 -4.07 1.71 0.67
C ALA A 120 -4.98 0.63 0.03
N ALA A 121 -5.64 -0.19 0.85
CA ALA A 121 -6.60 -1.18 0.38
C ALA A 121 -7.84 -0.52 -0.23
N LEU A 122 -8.45 0.46 0.45
CA LEU A 122 -9.64 1.17 -0.03
C LEU A 122 -9.40 1.88 -1.38
N ARG A 123 -8.21 2.45 -1.59
CA ARG A 123 -7.82 3.06 -2.88
C ARG A 123 -7.73 2.08 -4.04
N SER A 124 -7.72 0.78 -3.76
CA SER A 124 -7.63 -0.28 -4.77
C SER A 124 -9.00 -0.75 -5.27
N PHE A 125 -10.10 -0.23 -4.73
CA PHE A 125 -11.46 -0.63 -5.09
C PHE A 125 -12.34 0.56 -5.49
N GLU A 126 -13.29 0.29 -6.38
CA GLU A 126 -14.30 1.27 -6.78
C GLU A 126 -15.50 1.25 -5.82
N SER A 127 -16.17 2.39 -5.67
CA SER A 127 -17.41 2.51 -4.89
C SER A 127 -18.59 1.86 -5.62
N PRO A 128 -19.64 1.40 -4.90
CA PRO A 128 -19.85 1.50 -3.45
C PRO A 128 -19.11 0.42 -2.64
N ILE A 129 -18.67 0.76 -1.42
CA ILE A 129 -17.93 -0.15 -0.52
C ILE A 129 -18.65 -0.26 0.84
N VAL A 130 -18.73 -1.48 1.38
CA VAL A 130 -19.04 -1.69 2.81
C VAL A 130 -17.76 -2.07 3.54
N LEU A 131 -17.29 -1.18 4.43
CA LEU A 131 -16.06 -1.39 5.20
C LEU A 131 -16.38 -1.87 6.60
N ILE A 132 -15.85 -3.03 6.99
CA ILE A 132 -15.87 -3.51 8.38
C ILE A 132 -14.53 -3.13 9.03
N LEU A 133 -14.56 -2.20 9.98
CA LEU A 133 -13.37 -1.64 10.64
C LEU A 133 -13.45 -1.86 12.15
N GLY A 134 -12.41 -2.40 12.78
CA GLY A 134 -12.47 -2.58 14.22
C GLY A 134 -11.27 -3.27 14.84
N GLY A 135 -11.41 -3.59 16.12
CA GLY A 135 -10.38 -4.21 16.94
C GLY A 135 -9.74 -3.23 17.93
N ARG A 136 -8.53 -3.54 18.40
CA ARG A 136 -7.77 -2.69 19.33
C ARG A 136 -7.07 -1.58 18.58
N SER A 137 -7.41 -0.33 18.89
CA SER A 137 -6.74 0.80 18.25
C SER A 137 -5.29 0.94 18.71
N LYS A 138 -4.43 1.35 17.79
CA LYS A 138 -3.03 1.76 18.05
C LYS A 138 -2.84 3.28 17.94
N THR A 139 -3.93 4.02 17.68
CA THR A 139 -3.95 5.47 17.45
C THR A 139 -5.32 6.04 17.78
N ASP A 140 -5.39 7.29 18.20
CA ASP A 140 -6.66 7.97 18.44
C ASP A 140 -7.05 8.91 17.28
N ASN A 141 -6.17 9.07 16.29
CA ASN A 141 -6.42 9.93 15.14
C ASN A 141 -6.95 9.12 13.95
N PHE A 142 -8.21 9.32 13.61
CA PHE A 142 -8.92 8.70 12.48
C PHE A 142 -9.27 9.69 11.36
N SER A 143 -8.74 10.90 11.41
CA SER A 143 -9.15 11.99 10.50
C SER A 143 -8.96 11.63 9.02
N ASP A 144 -7.85 10.98 8.67
CA ASP A 144 -7.54 10.65 7.28
C ASP A 144 -8.50 9.62 6.69
N ILE A 145 -8.86 8.58 7.45
CA ILE A 145 -9.83 7.58 7.00
C ILE A 145 -11.25 8.14 6.98
N LEU A 146 -11.61 9.00 7.93
CA LEU A 146 -12.90 9.69 7.94
C LEU A 146 -13.06 10.61 6.73
N ASN A 147 -12.02 11.36 6.38
CA ASN A 147 -12.02 12.21 5.19
C ASN A 147 -12.18 11.37 3.92
N PHE A 148 -11.44 10.26 3.81
CA PHE A 148 -11.55 9.36 2.66
C PHE A 148 -12.95 8.72 2.55
N ILE A 149 -13.54 8.30 3.66
CA ILE A 149 -14.91 7.78 3.73
C ILE A 149 -15.93 8.84 3.32
N LYS A 150 -15.69 10.12 3.61
CA LYS A 150 -16.59 11.21 3.22
C LYS A 150 -16.55 11.49 1.71
N GLU A 151 -15.38 11.37 1.10
CA GLU A 151 -15.19 11.61 -0.34
C GLU A 151 -15.70 10.47 -1.23
N LYS A 152 -15.87 9.27 -0.66
CA LYS A 152 -16.26 8.05 -1.38
C LYS A 152 -17.59 7.52 -0.85
N ASP A 153 -18.35 6.83 -1.69
CA ASP A 153 -19.57 6.16 -1.24
C ASP A 153 -19.18 4.87 -0.47
N ILE A 154 -18.88 5.03 0.82
CA ILE A 154 -18.45 3.96 1.73
C ILE A 154 -19.40 3.91 2.93
N LYS A 155 -20.04 2.77 3.12
CA LYS A 155 -20.77 2.45 4.34
C LYS A 155 -19.83 1.80 5.34
N LEU A 156 -19.70 2.38 6.52
CA LEU A 156 -18.79 1.90 7.55
C LEU A 156 -19.54 1.08 8.62
N ILE A 157 -19.03 -0.10 8.95
CA ILE A 157 -19.44 -0.94 10.08
C ILE A 157 -18.27 -0.99 11.05
N VAL A 158 -18.44 -0.45 12.27
CA VAL A 158 -17.37 -0.44 13.29
C VAL A 158 -17.64 -1.35 14.48
N TYR A 159 -16.57 -1.92 15.05
CA TYR A 159 -16.62 -2.75 16.26
C TYR A 159 -15.34 -2.65 17.13
N GLY A 160 -15.41 -3.13 18.37
CA GLY A 160 -14.28 -3.16 19.31
C GLY A 160 -13.86 -1.78 19.84
N ASP A 161 -12.67 -1.68 20.44
CA ASP A 161 -12.17 -0.43 21.03
C ASP A 161 -12.07 0.70 20.00
N ALA A 162 -11.64 0.38 18.77
CA ALA A 162 -11.61 1.35 17.68
C ALA A 162 -12.98 1.98 17.45
N GLY A 163 -14.08 1.22 17.57
CA GLY A 163 -15.45 1.71 17.39
C GLY A 163 -15.84 2.84 18.35
N LYS A 164 -15.30 2.85 19.58
CA LYS A 164 -15.56 3.93 20.57
C LYS A 164 -15.09 5.30 20.06
N HIS A 165 -14.00 5.33 19.29
CA HIS A 165 -13.51 6.59 18.72
C HIS A 165 -14.47 7.15 17.69
N PHE A 166 -15.24 6.30 16.99
CA PHE A 166 -16.22 6.71 15.99
C PHE A 166 -17.53 7.23 16.59
N GLU A 167 -17.84 6.93 17.87
CA GLU A 167 -19.01 7.49 18.55
C GLU A 167 -18.94 9.03 18.61
N ASN A 168 -17.75 9.59 18.84
CA ASN A 168 -17.53 11.04 18.86
C ASN A 168 -17.70 11.71 17.49
N TYR A 169 -17.63 10.94 16.41
CA TYR A 169 -17.81 11.44 15.05
C TYR A 169 -19.24 11.24 14.55
N ASN A 170 -20.13 10.64 15.37
CA ASN A 170 -21.46 10.23 14.93
C ASN A 170 -22.32 11.40 14.45
N GLU A 171 -22.13 12.59 15.03
CA GLU A 171 -22.88 13.79 14.67
C GLU A 171 -22.41 14.42 13.34
N SER A 172 -21.21 14.08 12.87
CA SER A 172 -20.58 14.72 11.70
C SER A 172 -20.60 13.88 10.41
N TYR A 173 -20.92 12.59 10.49
CA TYR A 173 -20.99 11.73 9.30
C TYR A 173 -22.28 10.90 9.32
N THR A 174 -22.97 10.79 8.18
CA THR A 174 -24.28 10.10 8.10
C THR A 174 -24.18 8.68 7.54
N ASN A 175 -22.97 8.24 7.15
CA ASN A 175 -22.75 7.03 6.35
C ASN A 175 -22.10 5.87 7.12
N PHE A 176 -22.22 5.83 8.45
CA PHE A 176 -21.74 4.68 9.23
C PHE A 176 -22.89 4.03 10.01
N THR A 177 -22.72 2.75 10.32
CA THR A 177 -23.54 1.98 11.24
C THR A 177 -22.61 1.43 12.32
N ILE A 178 -22.77 1.88 13.55
CA ILE A 178 -21.99 1.38 14.68
C ILE A 178 -22.64 0.09 15.16
N ILE A 179 -21.92 -1.04 15.09
CA ILE A 179 -22.39 -2.30 15.67
C ILE A 179 -21.70 -2.46 17.01
N LYS A 180 -22.49 -2.39 18.08
CA LYS A 180 -22.02 -2.74 19.42
C LYS A 180 -22.03 -4.26 19.53
N ILE A 181 -20.85 -4.86 19.50
CA ILE A 181 -20.62 -6.30 19.73
C ILE A 181 -20.13 -6.48 21.17
#